data_AF-A0A7J2X1N8-F1
#
_entry.id   AF-A0A7J2X1N8-F1
#
_cell.length_a   1.000
_cell.length_b   1.000
_cell.length_c   1.000
_cell.angle_alpha   90.00
_cell.angle_beta   90.00
_cell.angle_gamma   90.00
#
_symmetry.space_group_name_H-M   'P 1'
#
loop_
_entity.id
_entity.type
_entity.pdbx_description
1 polymer ?
#
loop_
_entity_poly.entity_id
_entity_poly.type
_entity_poly.pdbx_seq_one_letter_code
_entity_poly.pdbx_strand_id
1 'polypeptide(L)'
;MGKNGSPSLEQIAEYIFQLLSPYIQKLEYRLKALEERLPSRVQVISDLKPLNKGTVLVDFYGEWCLPCFEIMPIIEKLAIEFQDKPIKFYRIDVDKTKEAIPRFRIEAIPLILLIRDGTVIERLEGVPRKKAYDILRWMVLRGLVPEDEWRKTYEFAERVASRMGWKLHPEKIIRDGLIAALTWNKLQHGAYYCPCKPEKVPQNICPCKPYKNYPGSIERIKREGICHCNLFVSQEYYKRYTSKYKETK
;
A
#
# COMPACT_ATOMS: atom_id res chain seq x y z
N MET A 1 57.95 -21.26 32.07
CA MET A 1 57.70 -20.25 31.03
C MET A 1 56.57 -20.77 30.14
N GLY A 2 55.33 -20.41 30.45
CA GLY A 2 54.15 -20.89 29.72
C GLY A 2 53.98 -20.14 28.40
N LYS A 3 53.83 -20.88 27.30
CA LYS A 3 53.52 -20.33 25.98
C LYS A 3 52.03 -19.94 25.96
N ASN A 4 51.72 -18.66 26.16
CA ASN A 4 50.40 -18.11 25.85
C ASN A 4 50.33 -17.90 24.32
N GLY A 5 49.87 -18.90 23.58
CA GLY A 5 49.49 -18.74 22.18
C GLY A 5 48.23 -17.89 22.07
N SER A 6 48.19 -16.98 21.10
CA SER A 6 46.99 -16.19 20.79
C SER A 6 45.79 -17.12 20.52
N PRO A 7 44.57 -16.78 20.99
CA PRO A 7 43.41 -17.62 20.79
C PRO A 7 43.09 -17.81 19.30
N SER A 8 42.62 -19.00 18.93
CA SER A 8 42.16 -19.31 17.57
C SER A 8 40.89 -18.54 17.22
N LEU A 9 40.57 -18.44 15.94
CA LEU A 9 39.33 -17.78 15.48
C LEU A 9 38.08 -18.46 16.05
N GLU A 10 38.08 -19.78 16.20
CA GLU A 10 36.99 -20.53 16.82
C GLU A 10 36.83 -20.14 18.30
N GLN A 11 37.94 -20.03 19.04
CA GLN A 11 37.91 -19.63 20.45
C GLN A 11 37.40 -18.19 20.64
N ILE A 12 37.76 -17.29 19.73
CA ILE A 12 37.26 -15.91 19.72
C ILE A 12 35.75 -15.90 19.39
N ALA A 13 35.31 -16.65 18.39
CA ALA A 13 33.90 -16.72 18.00
C ALA A 13 33.03 -17.29 19.14
N GLU A 14 33.51 -18.34 19.80
CA GLU A 14 32.82 -18.98 20.91
C GLU A 14 32.74 -18.06 22.14
N TYR A 15 33.81 -17.32 22.43
CA TYR A 15 33.82 -16.30 23.48
C TYR A 15 32.84 -15.15 23.19
N ILE A 16 32.81 -14.65 21.95
CA ILE A 16 31.85 -13.62 21.52
C ILE A 16 30.41 -14.15 21.65
N PHE A 17 30.15 -15.39 21.22
CA PHE A 17 28.83 -16.00 21.35
C PHE A 17 28.41 -16.12 22.81
N GLN A 18 29.29 -16.56 23.71
CA GLN A 18 29.02 -16.62 25.14
C GLN A 18 28.75 -15.24 25.76
N LEU A 19 29.51 -14.21 25.36
CA LEU A 19 29.30 -12.83 25.81
C LEU A 19 27.95 -12.26 25.37
N LEU A 20 27.54 -12.54 24.13
CA LEU A 20 26.33 -11.97 23.53
C LEU A 20 25.07 -12.79 23.83
N SER A 21 25.18 -14.11 24.03
CA SER A 21 24.04 -15.03 24.19
C SER A 21 23.04 -14.58 25.27
N PRO A 22 23.44 -14.12 26.47
CA PRO A 22 22.49 -13.61 27.47
C PRO A 22 21.72 -12.36 27.02
N TYR A 23 22.36 -11.48 26.23
CA TYR A 23 21.72 -10.30 25.67
C TYR A 23 20.73 -10.68 24.56
N ILE A 24 21.11 -11.62 23.70
CA ILE A 24 20.25 -12.17 22.64
C ILE A 24 19.00 -12.80 23.27
N GLN A 25 19.17 -13.72 24.23
CA GLN A 25 18.05 -14.36 24.93
C GLN A 25 17.12 -13.35 25.61
N LYS A 26 17.69 -12.30 26.23
CA LYS A 26 16.89 -11.23 26.84
C LYS A 26 16.11 -10.42 25.81
N LEU A 27 16.68 -10.17 24.64
CA LEU A 27 15.99 -9.51 23.53
C LEU A 27 14.89 -10.40 22.95
N GLU A 28 15.15 -11.69 22.74
CA GLU A 28 14.16 -12.67 22.28
C GLU A 28 12.98 -12.78 23.25
N TYR A 29 13.24 -12.88 24.56
CA TYR A 29 12.19 -12.89 25.58
C TYR A 29 11.33 -11.61 25.54
N ARG A 30 11.97 -10.44 25.42
CA ARG A 30 11.26 -9.15 25.31
C ARG A 30 10.46 -9.07 24.02
N LEU A 31 11.00 -9.55 22.91
CA LEU A 31 10.33 -9.60 21.61
C LEU A 31 9.07 -10.46 21.72
N LYS A 32 9.19 -11.69 22.25
CA LYS A 32 8.06 -12.60 22.47
C LYS A 32 6.98 -11.97 23.37
N ALA A 33 7.38 -11.34 24.48
CA ALA A 33 6.44 -10.65 25.37
C ALA A 33 5.76 -9.45 24.70
N LEU A 34 6.42 -8.78 23.74
CA LEU A 34 5.82 -7.72 22.94
C LEU A 34 4.85 -8.28 21.90
N GLU A 35 5.22 -9.37 21.21
CA GLU A 35 4.37 -10.07 20.22
C GLU A 35 3.09 -10.62 20.86
N GLU A 36 3.18 -11.19 22.07
CA GLU A 36 2.02 -11.67 22.83
C GLU A 36 1.07 -10.52 23.24
N ARG A 37 1.62 -9.32 23.50
CA ARG A 37 0.83 -8.13 23.88
C ARG A 37 0.27 -7.37 22.68
N LEU A 38 0.92 -7.47 21.53
CA LEU A 38 0.53 -6.83 20.28
C LEU A 38 0.52 -7.88 19.16
N PRO A 39 -0.45 -8.81 19.18
CA PRO A 39 -0.54 -9.83 18.15
C PRO A 39 -0.75 -9.13 16.80
N SER A 40 0.05 -9.53 15.80
CA SER A 40 -0.09 -8.99 14.45
C SER A 40 -1.53 -9.18 13.96
N ARG A 41 -2.08 -8.11 13.38
CA ARG A 41 -3.41 -8.13 12.76
C ARG A 41 -3.38 -8.74 11.36
N VAL A 42 -2.18 -8.99 10.84
CA VAL A 42 -1.93 -9.57 9.53
C VAL A 42 -1.62 -11.05 9.69
N GLN A 43 -2.52 -11.91 9.22
CA GLN A 43 -2.37 -13.35 9.41
C GLN A 43 -1.46 -13.93 8.34
N VAL A 44 -0.43 -14.69 8.75
CA VAL A 44 0.34 -15.51 7.81
C VAL A 44 -0.46 -16.79 7.54
N ILE A 45 -0.74 -17.07 6.26
CA ILE A 45 -1.50 -18.25 5.85
C ILE A 45 -0.76 -18.99 4.73
N SER A 46 -0.95 -20.31 4.68
CA SER A 46 -0.48 -21.18 3.60
C SER A 46 -1.61 -21.80 2.76
N ASP A 47 -2.87 -21.74 3.24
CA ASP A 47 -4.04 -22.13 2.46
C ASP A 47 -4.61 -20.90 1.72
N LEU A 48 -4.92 -21.04 0.44
CA LEU A 48 -5.53 -19.99 -0.39
C LEU A 48 -7.06 -19.89 -0.25
N LYS A 49 -7.73 -20.84 0.40
CA LYS A 49 -9.21 -20.80 0.59
C LYS A 49 -9.73 -19.52 1.24
N PRO A 50 -9.08 -18.92 2.25
CA PRO A 50 -9.54 -17.68 2.85
C PRO A 50 -9.69 -16.51 1.87
N LEU A 51 -9.01 -16.57 0.72
CA LEU A 51 -9.05 -15.52 -0.30
C LEU A 51 -10.36 -15.49 -1.10
N ASN A 52 -11.17 -16.55 -1.01
CA ASN A 52 -12.40 -16.70 -1.80
C ASN A 52 -13.64 -16.07 -1.16
N LYS A 53 -13.52 -15.44 0.01
CA LYS A 53 -14.68 -14.89 0.75
C LYS A 53 -14.39 -13.53 1.37
N GLY A 54 -15.24 -12.57 1.04
CA GLY A 54 -15.15 -11.19 1.51
C GLY A 54 -14.01 -10.42 0.83
N THR A 55 -13.73 -9.23 1.37
CA THR A 55 -12.61 -8.39 0.94
C THR A 55 -11.36 -8.75 1.72
N VAL A 56 -10.26 -9.02 1.02
CA VAL A 56 -8.97 -9.34 1.62
C VAL A 56 -7.84 -8.58 0.93
N LEU A 57 -6.87 -8.09 1.70
CA LEU A 57 -5.59 -7.59 1.20
C LEU A 57 -4.53 -8.66 1.49
N VAL A 58 -3.80 -9.09 0.48
CA VAL A 58 -2.78 -10.15 0.59
C VAL A 58 -1.44 -9.61 0.15
N ASP A 59 -0.41 -9.77 0.99
CA ASP A 59 1.00 -9.54 0.66
C ASP A 59 1.72 -10.87 0.42
N PHE A 60 2.11 -11.10 -0.83
CA PHE A 60 2.92 -12.22 -1.24
C PHE A 60 4.40 -11.84 -1.11
N TYR A 61 5.11 -12.59 -0.27
CA TYR A 61 6.48 -12.30 0.12
C TYR A 61 7.34 -13.58 0.12
N GLY A 62 8.63 -13.42 0.41
CA GLY A 62 9.56 -14.51 0.71
C GLY A 62 10.57 -14.03 1.76
N GLU A 63 11.14 -14.94 2.55
CA GLU A 63 12.07 -14.57 3.64
C GLU A 63 13.36 -13.91 3.12
N TRP A 64 13.73 -14.20 1.87
CA TRP A 64 14.87 -13.62 1.16
C TRP A 64 14.54 -12.27 0.48
N CYS A 65 13.29 -11.82 0.52
CA CYS A 65 12.85 -10.62 -0.18
C CYS A 65 13.12 -9.36 0.65
N LEU A 66 14.29 -8.74 0.44
CA LEU A 66 14.64 -7.48 1.10
C LEU A 66 13.60 -6.35 0.89
N PRO A 67 13.08 -6.10 -0.33
CA PRO A 67 12.07 -5.06 -0.54
C PRO A 67 10.75 -5.32 0.18
N CYS A 68 10.44 -6.57 0.53
CA CYS A 68 9.22 -6.92 1.25
C CYS A 68 9.21 -6.30 2.66
N PHE A 69 10.37 -6.13 3.30
CA PHE A 69 10.48 -5.51 4.62
C PHE A 69 9.99 -4.05 4.66
N GLU A 70 9.96 -3.34 3.53
CA GLU A 70 9.41 -1.98 3.46
C GLU A 70 7.88 -1.95 3.49
N ILE A 71 7.23 -2.97 2.92
CA ILE A 71 5.77 -3.05 2.77
C ILE A 71 5.12 -3.60 4.04
N MET A 72 5.73 -4.59 4.68
CA MET A 72 5.24 -5.25 5.88
C MET A 72 4.73 -4.28 6.97
N PRO A 73 5.52 -3.30 7.46
CA PRO A 73 5.07 -2.40 8.53
C PRO A 73 3.93 -1.48 8.09
N ILE A 74 3.84 -1.17 6.79
CA ILE A 74 2.75 -0.37 6.24
C ILE A 74 1.44 -1.17 6.29
N ILE A 75 1.47 -2.44 5.89
CA ILE A 75 0.30 -3.32 5.93
C ILE A 75 -0.14 -3.57 7.37
N GLU A 76 0.79 -3.78 8.30
CA GLU A 76 0.47 -3.93 9.72
C GLU A 76 -0.25 -2.68 10.27
N LYS A 77 0.26 -1.49 9.95
CA LYS A 77 -0.38 -0.22 10.33
C LYS A 77 -1.79 -0.10 9.75
N LEU A 78 -2.00 -0.51 8.50
CA LEU A 78 -3.32 -0.48 7.87
C LEU A 78 -4.26 -1.51 8.49
N ALA A 79 -3.77 -2.70 8.84
CA ALA A 79 -4.55 -3.71 9.51
C ALA A 79 -5.05 -3.23 10.88
N ILE A 80 -4.26 -2.43 11.59
CA ILE A 80 -4.68 -1.74 12.82
C ILE A 80 -5.69 -0.62 12.53
N GLU A 81 -5.40 0.28 11.57
CA GLU A 81 -6.28 1.41 11.21
C GLU A 81 -7.69 0.95 10.78
N PHE A 82 -7.78 -0.20 10.11
CA PHE A 82 -9.02 -0.74 9.54
C PHE A 82 -9.54 -2.00 10.26
N GLN A 83 -9.09 -2.26 11.51
CA GLN A 83 -9.44 -3.49 12.25
C GLN A 83 -10.95 -3.71 12.43
N ASP A 84 -11.73 -2.63 12.53
CA ASP A 84 -13.19 -2.67 12.72
C ASP A 84 -13.97 -2.65 11.39
N LYS A 85 -13.28 -2.80 10.25
CA LYS A 85 -13.88 -2.79 8.92
C LYS A 85 -13.91 -4.22 8.34
N PRO A 86 -14.84 -4.51 7.41
CA PRO A 86 -14.99 -5.84 6.82
C PRO A 86 -13.90 -6.12 5.76
N ILE A 87 -12.63 -6.09 6.17
CA ILE A 87 -11.47 -6.44 5.36
C ILE A 87 -10.51 -7.27 6.21
N LYS A 88 -9.94 -8.32 5.62
CA LYS A 88 -8.89 -9.13 6.27
C LYS A 88 -7.54 -8.87 5.63
N PHE A 89 -6.49 -9.03 6.42
CA PHE A 89 -5.11 -8.83 5.98
C PHE A 89 -4.37 -10.16 6.11
N TYR A 90 -3.76 -10.59 5.01
CA TYR A 90 -3.03 -11.85 4.92
C TYR A 90 -1.64 -11.63 4.36
N ARG A 91 -0.73 -12.52 4.76
CA ARG A 91 0.59 -12.67 4.16
C ARG A 91 0.80 -14.11 3.74
N ILE A 92 1.37 -14.29 2.57
CA ILE A 92 1.61 -15.61 1.98
C ILE A 92 3.06 -15.68 1.54
N ASP A 93 3.78 -16.62 2.12
CA ASP A 93 5.12 -16.98 1.71
C ASP A 93 5.05 -17.80 0.41
N VAL A 94 5.64 -17.28 -0.66
CA VAL A 94 5.59 -17.91 -2.00
C VAL A 94 6.40 -19.21 -2.08
N ASP A 95 7.39 -19.39 -1.21
CA ASP A 95 8.18 -20.63 -1.16
C ASP A 95 7.41 -21.76 -0.48
N LYS A 96 6.58 -21.41 0.51
CA LYS A 96 5.72 -22.34 1.26
C LYS A 96 4.38 -22.62 0.56
N THR A 97 3.91 -21.71 -0.29
CA THR A 97 2.60 -21.78 -0.97
C THR A 97 2.76 -21.67 -2.49
N LYS A 98 3.45 -22.65 -3.08
CA LYS A 98 3.90 -22.59 -4.49
C LYS A 98 2.76 -22.49 -5.49
N GLU A 99 1.58 -23.03 -5.17
CA GLU A 99 0.37 -22.93 -6.00
C GLU A 99 -0.14 -21.49 -6.19
N ALA A 100 0.27 -20.56 -5.32
CA ALA A 100 -0.06 -19.14 -5.46
C ALA A 100 0.58 -18.52 -6.71
N ILE A 101 1.79 -18.96 -7.07
CA ILE A 101 2.59 -18.41 -8.16
C ILE A 101 1.84 -18.48 -9.51
N PRO A 102 1.44 -19.67 -10.01
CA PRO A 102 0.70 -19.74 -11.27
C PRO A 102 -0.72 -19.16 -11.15
N ARG A 103 -1.38 -19.32 -9.99
CA ARG A 103 -2.76 -18.83 -9.79
C ARG A 103 -2.87 -17.32 -9.93
N PHE A 104 -1.92 -16.59 -9.35
CA PHE A 104 -1.93 -15.13 -9.34
C PHE A 104 -0.91 -14.49 -10.29
N ARG A 105 -0.23 -15.30 -11.12
CA ARG A 105 0.83 -14.86 -12.04
C ARG A 105 1.87 -14.01 -11.31
N ILE A 106 2.47 -14.59 -10.27
CA ILE A 106 3.47 -13.90 -9.45
C ILE A 106 4.81 -13.99 -10.18
N GLU A 107 5.21 -12.87 -10.81
CA GLU A 107 6.49 -12.76 -11.53
C GLU A 107 7.58 -12.12 -10.67
N ALA A 108 7.19 -11.31 -9.68
CA ALA A 108 8.07 -10.65 -8.74
C ALA A 108 7.35 -10.44 -7.39
N ILE A 109 8.14 -10.35 -6.33
CA ILE A 109 7.70 -9.99 -4.98
C ILE A 109 8.43 -8.74 -4.47
N PRO A 110 7.83 -7.92 -3.59
CA PRO A 110 6.50 -8.09 -3.01
C PRO A 110 5.39 -7.93 -4.05
N LEU A 111 4.34 -8.73 -3.95
CA LEU A 111 3.11 -8.55 -4.71
C LEU A 111 1.95 -8.36 -3.73
N ILE A 112 1.22 -7.27 -3.87
CA ILE A 112 0.06 -6.98 -3.04
C ILE A 112 -1.18 -7.06 -3.90
N LEU A 113 -2.13 -7.90 -3.49
CA LEU A 113 -3.42 -8.04 -4.13
C LEU A 113 -4.54 -7.60 -3.20
N LEU A 114 -5.47 -6.83 -3.75
CA LEU A 114 -6.79 -6.67 -3.17
C LEU A 114 -7.73 -7.65 -3.86
N ILE A 115 -8.31 -8.56 -3.10
CA ILE A 115 -9.21 -9.60 -3.60
C ILE A 115 -10.59 -9.41 -2.95
N ARG A 116 -11.65 -9.56 -3.75
CA ARG A 116 -13.03 -9.62 -3.28
C ARG A 116 -13.65 -10.90 -3.81
N ASP A 117 -14.07 -11.77 -2.89
CA ASP A 117 -14.74 -13.04 -3.21
C ASP A 117 -13.98 -13.85 -4.28
N GLY A 118 -12.67 -13.99 -4.11
CA GLY A 118 -11.78 -14.71 -5.03
C GLY A 118 -11.37 -13.96 -6.30
N THR A 119 -11.94 -12.77 -6.56
CA THR A 119 -11.61 -11.95 -7.73
C THR A 119 -10.60 -10.86 -7.38
N VAL A 120 -9.51 -10.75 -8.14
CA VAL A 120 -8.53 -9.67 -7.98
C VAL A 120 -9.12 -8.34 -8.46
N ILE A 121 -9.18 -7.35 -7.56
CA ILE A 121 -9.73 -6.01 -7.81
C ILE A 121 -8.62 -4.99 -8.07
N GLU A 122 -7.53 -5.06 -7.29
CA GLU A 122 -6.33 -4.23 -7.46
C GLU A 122 -5.08 -5.09 -7.33
N ARG A 123 -4.03 -4.66 -8.04
CA ARG A 123 -2.73 -5.32 -8.09
C ARG A 123 -1.64 -4.28 -7.97
N LEU A 124 -0.72 -4.49 -7.02
CA LEU A 124 0.48 -3.70 -6.86
C LEU A 124 1.70 -4.63 -6.89
N GLU A 125 2.55 -4.44 -7.88
CA GLU A 125 3.82 -5.15 -8.02
C GLU A 125 4.96 -4.29 -7.51
N GLY A 126 5.78 -4.86 -6.63
CA GLY A 126 6.93 -4.21 -6.03
C GLY A 126 6.57 -3.09 -5.05
N VAL A 127 7.58 -2.31 -4.68
CA VAL A 127 7.46 -1.19 -3.75
C VAL A 127 7.30 0.12 -4.53
N PRO A 128 6.21 0.89 -4.34
CA PRO A 128 6.10 2.20 -4.94
C PRO A 128 7.24 3.13 -4.46
N ARG A 129 7.96 3.75 -5.40
CA ARG A 129 9.05 4.69 -5.08
C ARG A 129 8.60 5.88 -4.22
N LYS A 130 7.32 6.25 -4.30
CA LYS A 130 6.70 7.35 -3.55
C LYS A 130 5.30 6.93 -3.15
N LYS A 131 4.80 7.47 -2.03
CA LYS A 131 3.41 7.32 -1.57
C LYS A 131 2.99 5.85 -1.33
N ALA A 132 3.91 4.96 -0.94
CA ALA A 132 3.60 3.55 -0.70
C ALA A 132 2.44 3.35 0.30
N TYR A 133 2.48 4.07 1.43
CA TYR A 133 1.38 4.06 2.41
C TYR A 133 0.05 4.54 1.80
N ASP A 134 0.03 5.64 1.05
CA ASP A 134 -1.20 6.15 0.44
C ASP A 134 -1.78 5.15 -0.56
N ILE A 135 -0.94 4.55 -1.41
CA ILE A 135 -1.36 3.57 -2.42
C ILE A 135 -1.99 2.35 -1.76
N LEU A 136 -1.32 1.76 -0.75
CA LEU A 136 -1.85 0.62 -0.02
C LEU A 136 -3.13 0.98 0.75
N ARG A 137 -3.18 2.17 1.35
CA ARG A 137 -4.39 2.69 1.97
C ARG A 137 -5.53 2.84 0.97
N TRP A 138 -5.25 3.33 -0.23
CA TRP A 138 -6.27 3.45 -1.28
C TRP A 138 -6.76 2.11 -1.79
N MET A 139 -5.90 1.09 -1.87
CA MET A 139 -6.32 -0.28 -2.15
C MET A 139 -7.30 -0.77 -1.07
N VAL A 140 -6.99 -0.58 0.21
CA VAL A 140 -7.90 -0.92 1.31
C VAL A 140 -9.24 -0.20 1.14
N LEU A 141 -9.24 1.11 0.88
CA LEU A 141 -10.47 1.88 0.66
C LEU A 141 -11.25 1.39 -0.55
N ARG A 142 -10.59 1.01 -1.65
CA ARG A 142 -11.24 0.44 -2.85
C ARG A 142 -12.01 -0.84 -2.52
N GLY A 143 -11.50 -1.61 -1.58
CA GLY A 143 -12.13 -2.83 -1.06
C GLY A 143 -13.33 -2.57 -0.14
N LEU A 144 -13.37 -1.41 0.52
CA LEU A 144 -14.38 -1.06 1.53
C LEU A 144 -15.54 -0.21 0.99
N VAL A 145 -15.35 0.53 -0.09
CA VAL A 145 -16.42 1.36 -0.67
C VAL A 145 -17.38 0.52 -1.52
N PRO A 146 -18.72 0.74 -1.43
CA PRO A 146 -19.69 0.14 -2.32
C PRO A 146 -19.43 0.50 -3.79
N GLU A 147 -19.68 -0.46 -4.69
CA GLU A 147 -19.35 -0.31 -6.10
C GLU A 147 -20.17 0.79 -6.79
N ASP A 148 -21.45 0.92 -6.43
CA ASP A 148 -22.34 1.94 -6.98
C ASP A 148 -21.93 3.36 -6.54
N GLU A 149 -21.52 3.54 -5.29
CA GLU A 149 -21.00 4.82 -4.79
C GLU A 149 -19.64 5.17 -5.38
N TRP A 150 -18.77 4.17 -5.59
CA TRP A 150 -17.52 4.35 -6.31
C TRP A 150 -17.78 4.81 -7.75
N ARG A 151 -18.74 4.17 -8.45
CA ARG A 151 -19.11 4.52 -9.82
C ARG A 151 -19.65 5.94 -9.94
N LYS A 152 -20.54 6.37 -9.05
CA LYS A 152 -21.04 7.75 -8.97
C LYS A 152 -19.91 8.76 -8.79
N THR A 153 -18.91 8.41 -7.98
CA THR A 153 -17.72 9.26 -7.73
C THR A 153 -16.77 9.29 -8.93
N TYR A 154 -16.61 8.16 -9.61
CA TYR A 154 -15.86 8.06 -10.86
C TYR A 154 -16.46 8.97 -11.94
N GLU A 155 -17.77 8.87 -12.19
CA GLU A 155 -18.49 9.72 -13.14
C GLU A 155 -18.44 11.20 -12.75
N PHE A 156 -18.52 11.51 -11.45
CA PHE A 156 -18.30 12.87 -10.97
C PHE A 156 -16.92 13.39 -11.38
N ALA A 157 -15.86 12.60 -11.13
CA ALA A 157 -14.51 12.99 -11.48
C ALA A 157 -14.32 13.11 -13.01
N GLU A 158 -14.90 12.22 -13.81
CA GLU A 158 -14.87 12.33 -15.27
C GLU A 158 -15.57 13.58 -15.78
N ARG A 159 -16.75 13.93 -15.23
CA ARG A 159 -17.45 15.18 -15.58
C ARG A 159 -16.60 16.41 -15.24
N VAL A 160 -15.93 16.41 -14.08
CA VAL A 160 -15.00 17.47 -13.69
C VAL A 160 -13.83 17.56 -14.67
N ALA A 161 -13.18 16.43 -14.97
CA ALA A 161 -12.06 16.38 -15.89
C ALA A 161 -12.46 16.90 -17.28
N SER A 162 -13.58 16.43 -17.81
CA SER A 162 -14.11 16.85 -19.11
C SER A 162 -14.38 18.36 -19.17
N ARG A 163 -15.10 18.91 -18.19
CA ARG A 163 -15.40 20.36 -18.12
C ARG A 163 -14.16 21.23 -18.02
N MET A 164 -13.13 20.75 -17.33
CA MET A 164 -11.88 21.48 -17.14
C MET A 164 -10.85 21.25 -18.26
N GLY A 165 -11.16 20.43 -19.26
CA GLY A 165 -10.20 20.03 -20.31
C GLY A 165 -9.06 19.14 -19.81
N TRP A 166 -9.22 18.46 -18.69
CA TRP A 166 -8.25 17.54 -18.08
C TRP A 166 -8.57 16.08 -18.40
N LYS A 167 -7.73 15.17 -17.89
CA LYS A 167 -7.96 13.72 -17.86
C LYS A 167 -7.84 13.21 -16.44
N LEU A 168 -8.45 12.04 -16.18
CA LEU A 168 -8.10 11.26 -15.00
C LEU A 168 -6.71 10.64 -15.20
N HIS A 169 -6.01 10.37 -14.09
CA HIS A 169 -4.70 9.73 -14.14
C HIS A 169 -4.75 8.43 -14.94
N PRO A 170 -3.79 8.17 -15.84
CA PRO A 170 -3.79 6.97 -16.68
C PRO A 170 -3.50 5.70 -15.88
N GLU A 171 -2.72 5.80 -14.80
CA GLU A 171 -2.39 4.67 -13.95
C GLU A 171 -3.58 4.25 -13.07
N LYS A 172 -4.08 3.03 -13.31
CA LYS A 172 -5.29 2.49 -12.68
C LYS A 172 -5.22 2.54 -11.15
N ILE A 173 -4.14 2.08 -10.54
CA ILE A 173 -4.03 2.00 -9.08
C ILE A 173 -4.11 3.39 -8.40
N ILE A 174 -3.54 4.42 -9.04
CA ILE A 174 -3.63 5.81 -8.58
C ILE A 174 -5.05 6.32 -8.78
N ARG A 175 -5.60 6.18 -9.98
CA ARG A 175 -6.93 6.68 -10.34
C ARG A 175 -8.02 6.04 -9.48
N ASP A 176 -8.13 4.73 -9.52
CA ASP A 176 -9.22 3.98 -8.89
C ASP A 176 -9.13 4.08 -7.37
N GLY A 177 -7.90 4.08 -6.83
CA GLY A 177 -7.62 4.28 -5.42
C GLY A 177 -8.02 5.68 -4.93
N LEU A 178 -7.69 6.74 -5.68
CA LEU A 178 -8.10 8.10 -5.33
C LEU A 178 -9.61 8.31 -5.43
N ILE A 179 -10.28 7.69 -6.41
CA ILE A 179 -11.73 7.68 -6.50
C ILE A 179 -12.33 6.97 -5.28
N ALA A 180 -11.76 5.85 -4.84
CA ALA A 180 -12.20 5.18 -3.61
C ALA A 180 -11.99 6.07 -2.38
N ALA A 181 -10.88 6.79 -2.29
CA ALA A 181 -10.63 7.72 -1.19
C ALA A 181 -11.59 8.92 -1.18
N LEU A 182 -11.96 9.45 -2.35
CA LEU A 182 -13.00 10.48 -2.48
C LEU A 182 -14.38 9.94 -2.09
N THR A 183 -14.70 8.72 -2.54
CA THR A 183 -15.96 8.03 -2.22
C THR A 183 -16.07 7.84 -0.71
N TRP A 184 -15.01 7.34 -0.08
CA TRP A 184 -14.92 7.18 1.37
C TRP A 184 -15.17 8.51 2.09
N ASN A 185 -14.49 9.58 1.69
CA ASN A 185 -14.69 10.89 2.31
C ASN A 185 -16.12 11.42 2.13
N LYS A 186 -16.76 11.18 0.98
CA LYS A 186 -18.18 11.53 0.79
C LYS A 186 -19.08 10.75 1.74
N LEU A 187 -18.85 9.44 1.89
CA LEU A 187 -19.66 8.59 2.78
C LEU A 187 -19.47 8.97 4.25
N GLN A 188 -18.25 9.31 4.66
CA GLN A 188 -17.95 9.64 6.06
C GLN A 188 -18.26 11.09 6.45
N HIS A 189 -18.19 12.03 5.49
CA HIS A 189 -18.23 13.47 5.79
C HIS A 189 -19.20 14.27 4.91
N GLY A 190 -19.98 13.62 4.04
CA GLY A 190 -20.98 14.26 3.19
C GLY A 190 -20.44 15.00 1.96
N ALA A 191 -19.12 15.06 1.74
CA ALA A 191 -18.52 15.74 0.59
C ALA A 191 -17.23 15.06 0.10
N TYR A 192 -16.88 15.33 -1.16
CA TYR A 192 -15.67 14.82 -1.83
C TYR A 192 -14.38 15.51 -1.35
N TYR A 193 -14.13 15.53 -0.04
CA TYR A 193 -12.89 16.10 0.50
C TYR A 193 -11.65 15.42 -0.09
N CYS A 194 -10.64 16.21 -0.42
CA CYS A 194 -9.40 15.75 -0.98
C CYS A 194 -8.70 14.79 0.00
N PRO A 195 -8.31 13.57 -0.42
CA PRO A 195 -7.63 12.61 0.44
C PRO A 195 -6.30 13.13 1.00
N CYS A 196 -5.68 14.10 0.32
CA CYS A 196 -4.40 14.67 0.72
C CYS A 196 -4.49 15.73 1.82
N LYS A 197 -5.69 16.02 2.35
CA LYS A 197 -5.90 17.07 3.34
C LYS A 197 -6.59 16.51 4.59
N PRO A 198 -6.02 16.74 5.78
CA PRO A 198 -6.64 16.28 7.02
C PRO A 198 -7.93 17.06 7.32
N GLU A 199 -7.91 18.38 7.11
CA GLU A 199 -9.03 19.27 7.40
C GLU A 199 -10.19 19.10 6.41
N LYS A 200 -11.40 18.89 6.94
CA LYS A 200 -12.65 18.76 6.17
C LYS A 200 -13.34 20.11 6.00
N VAL A 201 -12.65 21.06 5.37
CA VAL A 201 -13.15 22.42 5.08
C VAL A 201 -13.49 22.61 3.60
N PRO A 202 -14.43 23.51 3.23
CA PRO A 202 -14.92 23.63 1.85
C PRO A 202 -13.85 23.79 0.76
N GLN A 203 -12.72 24.45 1.06
CA GLN A 203 -11.59 24.64 0.13
C GLN A 203 -10.94 23.32 -0.29
N ASN A 204 -11.07 22.29 0.53
CA ASN A 204 -10.50 20.96 0.30
C ASN A 204 -11.46 20.03 -0.46
N ILE A 205 -12.66 20.47 -0.85
CA ILE A 205 -13.57 19.66 -1.67
C ILE A 205 -13.04 19.55 -3.09
N CYS A 206 -12.95 18.33 -3.62
CA CYS A 206 -12.48 18.04 -4.98
C CYS A 206 -13.44 18.59 -6.05
N PRO A 207 -12.96 19.27 -7.12
CA PRO A 207 -11.59 19.72 -7.32
C PRO A 207 -11.24 20.85 -6.36
N CYS A 208 -10.19 20.66 -5.56
CA CYS A 208 -9.82 21.59 -4.49
C CYS A 208 -9.41 22.96 -5.05
N LYS A 209 -9.91 24.02 -4.41
CA LYS A 209 -9.65 25.41 -4.79
C LYS A 209 -8.33 25.90 -4.17
N PRO A 210 -7.68 26.92 -4.75
CA PRO A 210 -6.54 27.56 -4.11
C PRO A 210 -6.92 28.15 -2.75
N TYR A 211 -6.06 28.01 -1.74
CA TYR A 211 -6.22 28.62 -0.43
C TYR A 211 -4.86 28.81 0.24
N LYS A 212 -4.65 29.93 0.97
CA LYS A 212 -3.38 30.36 1.61
C LYS A 212 -2.11 29.76 0.99
N ASN A 213 -1.64 28.60 1.48
CA ASN A 213 -0.39 27.94 1.09
C ASN A 213 -0.57 26.71 0.19
N TYR A 214 -1.69 26.62 -0.52
CA TYR A 214 -2.05 25.48 -1.34
C TYR A 214 -2.57 25.91 -2.71
N PRO A 215 -1.85 25.59 -3.80
CA PRO A 215 -2.22 26.01 -5.15
C PRO A 215 -3.55 25.40 -5.67
N GLY A 216 -4.14 24.42 -4.97
CA GLY A 216 -5.36 23.76 -5.46
C GLY A 216 -5.09 22.88 -6.70
N SER A 217 -6.15 22.30 -7.26
CA SER A 217 -6.01 21.44 -8.44
C SER A 217 -5.71 22.24 -9.72
N ILE A 218 -6.40 23.37 -9.92
CA ILE A 218 -6.30 24.18 -11.14
C ILE A 218 -4.86 24.67 -11.36
N GLU A 219 -4.28 25.34 -10.35
CA GLU A 219 -2.96 25.95 -10.50
C GLU A 219 -1.85 24.90 -10.61
N ARG A 220 -1.95 23.79 -9.86
CA ARG A 220 -0.97 22.70 -9.97
C ARG A 220 -1.01 22.02 -11.32
N ILE A 221 -2.19 21.77 -11.90
CA ILE A 221 -2.25 21.13 -13.22
C ILE A 221 -1.65 22.04 -14.29
N LYS A 222 -1.88 23.36 -14.21
CA LYS A 222 -1.22 24.32 -15.11
C LYS A 222 0.30 24.29 -14.99
N ARG A 223 0.83 24.24 -13.76
CA ARG A 223 2.28 24.32 -13.50
C ARG A 223 3.03 22.99 -13.65
N GLU A 224 2.44 21.91 -13.16
CA GLU A 224 3.08 20.60 -12.99
C GLU A 224 2.48 19.52 -13.90
N GLY A 225 1.38 19.82 -14.60
CA GLY A 225 0.64 18.85 -15.41
C GLY A 225 -0.22 17.87 -14.59
N ILE A 226 -0.15 17.92 -13.26
CA ILE A 226 -0.87 17.03 -12.34
C ILE A 226 -1.40 17.80 -11.13
N CYS A 227 -2.55 17.40 -10.59
CA CYS A 227 -2.98 17.91 -9.28
C CYS A 227 -2.21 17.23 -8.14
N HIS A 228 -2.28 17.78 -6.93
CA HIS A 228 -1.51 17.27 -5.78
C HIS A 228 -1.77 15.79 -5.45
N CYS A 229 -3.04 15.37 -5.52
CA CYS A 229 -3.41 13.99 -5.26
C CYS A 229 -3.04 13.06 -6.41
N ASN A 230 -2.74 13.61 -7.59
CA ASN A 230 -2.54 12.94 -8.87
C ASN A 230 -3.81 12.40 -9.52
N LEU A 231 -5.02 12.73 -9.07
CA LEU A 231 -6.24 12.23 -9.71
C LEU A 231 -6.46 12.85 -11.10
N PHE A 232 -6.24 14.16 -11.21
CA PHE A 232 -6.42 14.93 -12.44
C PHE A 232 -5.07 15.29 -13.03
N VAL A 233 -4.97 15.16 -14.36
CA VAL A 233 -3.77 15.45 -15.12
C VAL A 233 -4.12 16.28 -16.36
N SER A 234 -3.18 17.05 -16.87
CA SER A 234 -3.33 17.76 -18.14
C SER A 234 -3.39 16.76 -19.31
N GLN A 235 -3.95 17.18 -20.44
CA GLN A 235 -3.94 16.38 -21.67
C GLN A 235 -2.50 16.00 -22.07
N GLU A 236 -1.58 16.95 -21.93
CA GLU A 236 -0.17 16.76 -22.29
C GLU A 236 0.51 15.73 -21.39
N TYR A 237 0.28 15.80 -20.08
CA TYR A 237 0.78 14.80 -19.15
C TYR A 237 0.25 13.42 -19.51
N TYR A 238 -1.06 13.30 -19.77
CA TYR A 238 -1.70 12.04 -20.12
C TYR A 238 -1.05 11.42 -21.37
N LYS A 239 -0.92 12.20 -22.45
CA LYS A 239 -0.29 11.76 -23.70
C LYS A 239 1.13 11.25 -23.44
N ARG A 240 1.98 12.07 -22.82
CA ARG A 240 3.36 11.74 -22.50
C ARG A 240 3.49 10.45 -21.68
N TYR A 241 2.63 10.30 -20.65
CA TYR A 241 2.62 9.09 -19.82
C TYR A 241 2.27 7.85 -20.66
N THR A 242 1.20 7.92 -21.45
CA THR A 242 0.74 6.77 -22.25
C THR A 242 1.71 6.39 -23.37
N SER A 243 2.43 7.35 -23.96
CA SER A 243 3.46 7.06 -24.96
C SER A 243 4.64 6.32 -24.34
N LYS A 244 5.18 6.82 -23.22
CA LYS A 244 6.30 6.17 -22.51
C LYS A 244 5.97 4.74 -22.08
N TYR A 245 4.73 4.51 -21.63
CA TYR A 245 4.31 3.18 -21.19
C TYR A 245 4.20 2.16 -22.34
N LYS A 246 3.84 2.62 -23.55
CA LYS A 246 3.84 1.77 -24.76
C LYS A 246 5.23 1.40 -25.25
N GLU A 247 6.26 2.18 -24.92
CA GLU A 247 7.65 1.90 -25.29
C GLU A 247 8.34 0.92 -24.33
N THR A 248 7.80 0.75 -23.11
CA THR A 248 8.38 -0.10 -22.04
C THR A 248 7.70 -1.46 -21.87
N LYS A 249 6.75 -1.81 -22.74
CA LYS A 249 6.07 -3.11 -22.79
C LYS A 249 6.17 -3.68 -24.19
#